data_AF-A0A811QMS1-F1
#
_entry.id   AF-A0A811QMS1-F1
#
_cell.length_a   1.000
_cell.length_b   1.000
_cell.length_c   1.000
_cell.angle_alpha   90.00
_cell.angle_beta   90.00
_cell.angle_gamma   90.00
#
_symmetry.space_group_name_H-M   'P 1'
#
loop_
_entity.id
_entity.type
_entity.pdbx_description
1 polymer ?
#
loop_
_entity_poly.entity_id
_entity_poly.type
_entity_poly.pdbx_seq_one_letter_code
_entity_poly.pdbx_strand_id
1 'polypeptide(L)' 'MRLGPDDPQSTLTSSCCSAVHAIGQSPSCLCAVMLSGTARAAGIKPEVAITIPKRCNMTDRPVGYKCGDYTLP' A
#
# COMPACT_ATOMS: atom_id res chain seq x y z
N MET A 1 -11.24 -2.56 21.13
CA MET A 1 -9.96 -3.13 20.66
C MET A 1 -9.49 -2.28 19.48
N ARG A 2 -8.35 -1.60 19.57
CA ARG A 2 -7.71 -1.01 18.38
C ARG A 2 -6.70 -2.04 17.88
N LEU A 3 -6.95 -2.59 16.70
CA LEU A 3 -6.01 -3.46 16.01
C LEU A 3 -4.74 -2.64 15.71
N GLY A 4 -3.58 -3.24 15.93
CA GLY A 4 -2.28 -2.57 15.75
C GLY A 4 -1.92 -2.38 14.27
N PRO A 5 -0.96 -1.51 13.93
CA PRO A 5 -0.58 -1.23 12.54
C PRO A 5 -0.09 -2.45 11.75
N ASP A 6 0.30 -3.52 12.43
CA ASP A 6 0.76 -4.80 11.84
C ASP A 6 -0.36 -5.84 11.67
N ASP A 7 -1.60 -5.53 12.08
CA ASP A 7 -2.71 -6.47 11.96
C ASP A 7 -3.23 -6.52 10.51
N PRO A 8 -3.32 -7.70 9.86
CA PRO A 8 -3.83 -7.82 8.51
C PRO A 8 -5.31 -7.42 8.36
N GLN A 9 -6.06 -7.37 9.47
CA GLN A 9 -7.44 -6.89 9.55
C GLN A 9 -7.56 -5.47 10.14
N SER A 10 -6.45 -4.78 10.43
CA SER A 10 -6.51 -3.40 10.89
C SER A 10 -7.25 -2.53 9.89
N THR A 11 -8.39 -2.01 10.32
CA THR A 11 -9.20 -1.10 9.52
C THR A 11 -8.39 0.15 9.24
N LEU A 12 -7.98 0.29 7.98
CA LEU A 12 -7.38 1.51 7.49
C LEU A 12 -8.41 2.63 7.58
N THR A 13 -7.96 3.83 7.95
CA THR A 13 -8.86 4.99 7.95
C THR A 13 -9.28 5.31 6.52
N SER A 14 -10.50 5.84 6.36
CA SER A 14 -10.98 6.30 5.05
C SER A 14 -9.99 7.26 4.38
N SER A 15 -9.42 8.20 5.14
CA SER A 15 -8.40 9.14 4.66
C SER A 15 -7.14 8.46 4.14
N CYS A 16 -6.66 7.40 4.81
CA CYS A 16 -5.53 6.61 4.33
C CYS A 16 -5.86 5.95 2.98
N CYS A 17 -7.03 5.32 2.88
CA CYS A 17 -7.46 4.67 1.65
C CYS A 17 -7.66 5.67 0.50
N SER A 18 -8.18 6.87 0.75
CA SER A 18 -8.30 7.91 -0.26
C SER A 18 -6.95 8.38 -0.79
N ALA A 19 -5.96 8.58 0.08
CA ALA A 19 -4.61 8.94 -0.33
C ALA A 19 -3.96 7.82 -1.17
N VAL A 20 -4.11 6.57 -0.74
CA VAL A 20 -3.57 5.41 -1.46
C VAL A 20 -4.29 5.22 -2.79
N HIS A 21 -5.60 5.52 -2.88
CA HIS A 21 -6.35 5.40 -4.12
C HIS A 21 -5.88 6.42 -5.14
N ALA A 22 -5.66 7.66 -4.72
CA ALA A 22 -5.12 8.72 -5.60
C ALA A 22 -3.73 8.35 -6.16
N ILE A 23 -2.86 7.75 -5.34
CA ILE A 23 -1.53 7.32 -5.77
C ILE A 23 -1.61 6.02 -6.61
N GLY A 24 -2.49 5.10 -6.21
CA GLY A 24 -2.65 3.76 -6.74
C GLY A 24 -3.26 3.67 -8.13
N GLN A 25 -3.88 4.74 -8.62
CA GLN A 25 -4.32 4.87 -10.01
C GLN A 25 -3.17 4.72 -11.02
N SER A 26 -1.93 4.93 -10.59
CA SER A 26 -0.74 4.63 -11.39
C SER A 26 0.15 3.63 -10.64
N PRO A 27 0.18 2.35 -11.05
CA PRO A 27 0.97 1.32 -10.36
C PRO A 27 2.44 1.72 -10.21
N SER A 28 3.02 2.36 -11.21
CA SER A 28 4.40 2.85 -11.20
C SER A 28 4.65 3.94 -10.16
N CYS A 29 3.71 4.89 -9.98
CA CYS A 29 3.82 5.93 -8.96
C CYS A 29 3.71 5.34 -7.56
N LEU A 30 2.72 4.47 -7.34
CA LEU A 30 2.57 3.73 -6.09
C LEU A 30 3.85 2.97 -5.75
N CYS A 31 4.43 2.31 -6.75
CA CYS A 31 5.70 1.62 -6.62
C CYS A 31 6.84 2.54 -6.17
N ALA A 32 6.98 3.68 -6.86
CA ALA A 32 8.04 4.65 -6.59
C ALA A 32 7.91 5.24 -5.17
N VAL A 33 6.69 5.58 -4.74
CA VAL A 33 6.43 6.08 -3.38
C VAL A 33 6.83 5.04 -2.34
N MET A 34 6.42 3.80 -2.55
CA MET A 34 6.63 2.69 -1.62
C MET A 34 8.09 2.28 -1.48
N LEU A 35 8.83 2.35 -2.59
CA LEU A 35 10.26 2.04 -2.65
C LEU A 35 11.15 3.27 -2.42
N SER A 36 10.56 4.46 -2.24
CA SER A 36 11.27 5.71 -2.06
C SER A 36 12.15 5.69 -0.81
N GLY A 37 13.24 6.46 -0.84
CA GLY A 37 14.08 6.68 0.33
C GLY A 37 13.30 7.24 1.51
N THR A 38 12.30 8.09 1.27
CA THR A 38 11.42 8.65 2.30
C THR A 38 10.60 7.57 3.01
N ALA A 39 9.96 6.67 2.25
CA ALA A 39 9.19 5.57 2.84
C ALA A 39 10.08 4.64 3.67
N ARG A 40 11.28 4.32 3.17
CA ARG A 40 12.27 3.52 3.90
C ARG A 40 12.73 4.21 5.19
N ALA A 41 13.03 5.50 5.14
CA ALA A 41 13.43 6.28 6.31
C ALA A 41 12.32 6.38 7.36
N ALA A 42 11.06 6.35 6.93
CA ALA A 42 9.89 6.29 7.81
C ALA A 42 9.62 4.88 8.37
N GLY A 43 10.44 3.87 8.03
CA GLY A 43 10.28 2.49 8.51
C GLY A 43 9.15 1.71 7.82
N ILE A 44 8.67 2.17 6.67
CA ILE A 44 7.64 1.45 5.90
C ILE A 44 8.25 0.15 5.36
N LYS A 45 7.62 -0.98 5.68
CA LYS A 45 7.94 -2.29 5.11
C LYS A 45 7.19 -2.46 3.78
N PRO A 46 7.89 -2.57 2.63
CA PRO A 46 7.21 -2.69 1.34
C PRO A 46 6.31 -3.93 1.28
N GLU A 47 6.72 -5.06 1.89
CA GLU A 47 5.95 -6.32 1.97
C GLU A 47 4.55 -6.10 2.54
N VAL A 48 4.43 -5.24 3.55
CA VAL A 48 3.17 -4.93 4.22
C VAL A 48 2.43 -3.85 3.46
N ALA A 49 3.14 -2.85 2.97
CA ALA A 49 2.52 -1.69 2.37
C ALA A 49 1.92 -1.99 0.97
N ILE A 50 2.47 -2.94 0.20
CA ILE A 50 1.88 -3.34 -1.11
C ILE A 50 0.49 -3.99 -0.96
N THR A 51 0.16 -4.44 0.25
CA THR A 51 -1.16 -5.03 0.56
C THR A 51 -2.20 -3.97 0.95
N ILE A 52 -1.81 -2.70 1.10
CA ILE A 52 -2.73 -1.60 1.46
C ILE A 52 -3.86 -1.44 0.45
N PRO A 53 -3.63 -1.43 -0.89
CA PRO A 53 -4.72 -1.33 -1.87
C PRO A 53 -5.74 -2.47 -1.71
N LYS A 54 -5.28 -3.67 -1.35
CA LYS A 54 -6.13 -4.83 -1.05
C LYS A 54 -6.97 -4.61 0.20
N ARG A 55 -6.34 -4.16 1.30
CA ARG A 55 -7.03 -3.88 2.58
C ARG A 55 -8.05 -2.75 2.46
N CYS A 56 -7.80 -1.77 1.58
CA CYS A 56 -8.74 -0.71 1.23
C CYS A 56 -9.84 -1.16 0.27
N ASN A 57 -9.84 -2.41 -0.18
CA ASN A 57 -10.82 -2.98 -1.12
C ASN A 57 -10.95 -2.16 -2.42
N MET A 58 -9.81 -1.69 -2.96
CA MET A 58 -9.78 -0.94 -4.22
C MET A 58 -10.06 -1.88 -5.40
N THR A 59 -11.13 -1.63 -6.12
CA THR A 59 -11.59 -2.47 -7.24
C THR A 59 -10.68 -2.38 -8.47
N ASP A 60 -10.06 -1.23 -8.72
CA ASP A 60 -9.20 -0.98 -9.89
C ASP A 60 -7.71 -1.28 -9.63
N ARG A 61 -7.39 -2.06 -8.60
CA ARG A 61 -6.00 -2.31 -8.23
C ARG A 61 -5.27 -3.15 -9.30
N PRO A 62 -4.03 -2.80 -9.67
CA PRO A 62 -3.26 -3.52 -10.70
C PRO A 62 -2.63 -4.80 -10.14
N VAL A 63 -3.46 -5.84 -9.96
CA VAL A 63 -3.04 -7.16 -9.47
C VAL A 63 -1.98 -7.75 -10.41
N GLY A 64 -0.90 -8.29 -9.84
CA GLY A 64 0.21 -8.89 -10.59
C GLY A 64 1.26 -7.90 -11.08
N TYR A 65 1.10 -6.59 -10.85
CA TYR A 65 2.12 -5.60 -11.18
C TYR A 65 3.37 -5.77 -10.29
N LYS A 66 4.55 -5.81 -10.92
CA LYS A 66 5.83 -6.00 -10.22
C LYS A 66 6.44 -4.67 -9.80
N CYS A 67 6.84 -4.62 -8.54
CA CYS A 67 7.44 -3.50 -7.85
C CYS A 67 8.80 -3.86 -7.27
N GLY A 68 9.83 -3.85 -8.11
CA GLY A 68 11.10 -4.48 -7.77
C GLY A 68 10.88 -5.97 -7.49
N ASP A 69 11.21 -6.40 -6.28
CA ASP A 69 11.02 -7.78 -5.81
C ASP A 69 9.59 -8.09 -5.33
N TYR A 70 8.72 -7.09 -5.25
CA TYR A 70 7.35 -7.22 -4.74
C TYR A 70 6.33 -7.36 -5.86
N THR A 71 5.22 -8.06 -5.62
CA THR A 71 4.10 -8.14 -6.57
C THR A 71 2.84 -7.66 -5.88
N LEU A 72 2.11 -6.75 -6.52
CA LEU A 72 0.82 -6.27 -6.03
C LEU A 72 -0.17 -7.45 -5.99
N PRO A 73 -0.66 -7.84 -4.80
CA PRO A 73 -1.53 -8.99 -4.63
C PRO A 73 -2.93 -8.71 -5.14
#